data_AF-A0A7C6WDV0-F1
#
_entry.id   AF-A0A7C6WDV0-F1
#
_cell.length_a   1.000
_cell.length_b   1.000
_cell.length_c   1.000
_cell.angle_alpha   90.00
_cell.angle_beta   90.00
_cell.angle_gamma   90.00
#
_symmetry.space_group_name_H-M   'P 1'
#
loop_
_entity.id
_entity.type
_entity.pdbx_description
1 polymer ?
#
loop_
_entity_poly.entity_id
_entity_poly.type
_entity_poly.pdbx_seq_one_letter_code
_entity_poly.pdbx_strand_id
1 'polypeptide(L)'
;MSKNTAQMPSSGKRKKRSIPAQIRRTWARRIRNNKLKTFLIVIGFILMVNVVSYVRTGSSIRLTDEGYVHAKRFVDNAVINGLDVSEHQGDDINWTKVKSSGVDFVFIRAGYRTAGKGELFEDKYFRKNIRGASKAGLMVGVYFYSQAINPDESVEEANYLLKLIKGYDIDLPVVIDFEIYPGGRLEKAISSGNMYAAYMYHDIVLSFCRIVKNAGYEPGIYANYDMFTNYMDAGLIDDQATLWVAQYGKSTALKSGYTFWQCSESAKVDGIEGAVDHNFWYVKPNKTYKTRAVNSYSKRVSVSKCDISFKKESYRLKKHRAKAKLIVQYEGKKLRKGRDYDVFFLNNTAKGTGYALIRGLNGYTGYIAKPYMIK
;
A
#
# COMPACT_ATOMS: atom_id res chain seq x y z
N MET A 1 31.64 -67.19 87.47
CA MET A 1 32.04 -67.43 86.07
C MET A 1 31.88 -66.11 85.31
N SER A 2 32.78 -65.13 85.45
CA SER A 2 34.12 -64.95 84.83
C SER A 2 34.11 -64.79 83.30
N LYS A 3 34.50 -63.57 82.91
CA LYS A 3 34.91 -63.02 81.60
C LYS A 3 35.81 -63.94 80.76
N ASN A 4 35.79 -63.80 79.42
CA ASN A 4 36.95 -63.29 78.68
C ASN A 4 36.75 -63.07 77.16
N THR A 5 37.54 -62.11 76.70
CA THR A 5 37.82 -61.48 75.39
C THR A 5 38.54 -62.34 74.33
N ALA A 6 38.39 -61.99 73.04
CA ALA A 6 39.42 -62.02 71.97
C ALA A 6 38.90 -61.23 70.75
N GLN A 7 39.44 -60.09 70.27
CA GLN A 7 40.75 -59.71 69.69
C GLN A 7 40.91 -60.01 68.17
N MET A 8 41.14 -58.95 67.38
CA MET A 8 41.40 -58.92 65.92
C MET A 8 42.77 -59.48 65.53
N PRO A 9 42.97 -59.79 64.22
CA PRO A 9 44.24 -59.52 63.55
C PRO A 9 44.15 -58.60 62.31
N SER A 10 45.24 -57.83 62.16
CA SER A 10 45.70 -56.94 61.07
C SER A 10 45.96 -57.69 59.73
N SER A 11 46.35 -57.15 58.57
CA SER A 11 46.64 -55.83 57.98
C SER A 11 46.74 -56.05 56.44
N GLY A 12 46.54 -55.01 55.63
CA GLY A 12 46.82 -55.05 54.19
C GLY A 12 46.65 -53.70 53.48
N LYS A 13 47.64 -52.80 53.61
CA LYS A 13 47.64 -51.49 52.93
C LYS A 13 47.95 -51.66 51.43
N ARG A 14 46.97 -51.46 50.53
CA ARG A 14 47.18 -51.28 49.08
C ARG A 14 47.66 -49.86 48.77
N LYS A 15 48.86 -49.72 48.20
CA LYS A 15 49.41 -48.45 47.66
C LYS A 15 48.52 -47.93 46.52
N LYS A 16 47.99 -46.70 46.62
CA LYS A 16 47.37 -45.98 45.49
C LYS A 16 48.46 -45.51 44.53
N ARG A 17 48.53 -46.10 43.33
CA ARG A 17 49.35 -45.60 42.22
C ARG A 17 48.75 -44.29 41.69
N SER A 18 49.51 -43.21 41.74
CA SER A 18 49.11 -41.91 41.17
C SER A 18 49.35 -41.87 39.66
N ILE A 19 48.35 -41.43 38.90
CA ILE A 19 48.41 -41.24 37.45
C ILE A 19 49.50 -40.19 37.09
N PRO A 20 50.45 -40.49 36.17
CA PRO A 20 51.50 -39.57 35.75
C PRO A 20 50.98 -38.23 35.22
N ALA A 21 51.67 -37.13 35.56
CA ALA A 21 51.27 -35.76 35.25
C ALA A 21 51.08 -35.47 33.74
N GLN A 22 51.79 -36.20 32.88
CA GLN A 22 51.70 -36.08 31.42
C GLN A 22 50.35 -36.61 30.87
N ILE A 23 49.80 -37.66 31.48
CA ILE A 23 48.47 -38.20 31.17
C ILE A 23 47.37 -37.25 31.70
N ARG A 24 47.57 -36.64 32.87
CA ARG A 24 46.62 -35.63 33.40
C ARG A 24 46.52 -34.40 32.49
N ARG A 25 47.63 -33.95 31.88
CA ARG A 25 47.65 -32.80 30.96
C ARG A 25 46.96 -33.10 29.63
N THR A 26 47.13 -34.29 29.06
CA THR A 26 46.46 -34.70 27.81
C THR A 26 44.95 -34.93 28.01
N TRP A 27 44.56 -35.54 29.14
CA TRP A 27 43.15 -35.70 29.51
C TRP A 27 42.47 -34.35 29.81
N ALA A 28 43.13 -33.43 30.52
CA ALA A 28 42.60 -32.09 30.76
C ALA A 28 42.43 -31.28 29.46
N ARG A 29 43.36 -31.41 28.49
CA ARG A 29 43.23 -30.77 27.16
C ARG A 29 42.09 -31.36 26.34
N ARG A 30 41.90 -32.68 26.38
CA ARG A 30 40.81 -33.39 25.68
C ARG A 30 39.43 -33.06 26.27
N ILE A 31 39.33 -32.97 27.60
CA ILE A 31 38.10 -32.54 28.30
C ILE A 31 37.80 -31.06 28.01
N ARG A 32 38.82 -30.19 27.97
CA ARG A 32 38.65 -28.76 27.65
C ARG A 32 38.21 -28.54 26.20
N ASN A 33 38.78 -29.27 25.25
CA ASN A 33 38.35 -29.22 23.84
C ASN A 33 36.96 -29.83 23.62
N ASN A 34 36.59 -30.89 24.35
CA ASN A 34 35.23 -31.42 24.30
C ASN A 34 34.23 -30.45 24.93
N LYS A 35 34.53 -29.83 26.08
CA LYS A 35 33.68 -28.79 26.69
C LYS A 35 33.52 -27.56 25.79
N LEU A 36 34.56 -27.14 25.08
CA LEU A 36 34.49 -26.03 24.12
C LEU A 36 33.65 -26.40 22.89
N LYS A 37 33.78 -27.62 22.37
CA LYS A 37 32.93 -28.13 21.28
C LYS A 37 31.46 -28.28 21.70
N THR A 38 31.19 -28.79 22.90
CA THR A 38 29.81 -28.89 23.43
C THR A 38 29.21 -27.51 23.72
N PHE A 39 30.01 -26.55 24.20
CA PHE A 39 29.58 -25.16 24.42
C PHE A 39 29.29 -24.42 23.11
N LEU A 40 30.11 -24.63 22.06
CA LEU A 40 29.87 -24.08 20.72
C LEU A 40 28.67 -24.72 20.02
N ILE A 41 28.40 -26.02 20.25
CA ILE A 41 27.18 -26.69 19.74
C ILE A 41 25.94 -26.18 20.45
N VAL A 42 25.98 -25.93 21.76
CA VAL A 42 24.84 -25.39 22.53
C VAL A 42 24.60 -23.92 22.21
N ILE A 43 25.63 -23.09 22.02
CA ILE A 43 25.48 -21.73 21.48
C ILE A 43 24.96 -21.76 20.05
N GLY A 44 25.46 -22.70 19.22
CA GLY A 44 24.95 -22.96 17.88
C GLY A 44 23.48 -23.35 17.89
N PHE A 45 23.03 -24.20 18.84
CA PHE A 45 21.63 -24.61 18.99
C PHE A 45 20.75 -23.52 19.61
N ILE A 46 21.26 -22.68 20.51
CA ILE A 46 20.53 -21.53 21.07
C ILE A 46 20.43 -20.40 20.02
N LEU A 47 21.47 -20.17 19.21
CA LEU A 47 21.40 -19.32 18.02
C LEU A 47 20.49 -19.95 16.97
N MET A 48 20.49 -21.27 16.78
CA MET A 48 19.58 -21.95 15.84
C MET A 48 18.13 -21.94 16.34
N VAL A 49 17.87 -22.01 17.65
CA VAL A 49 16.50 -21.88 18.22
C VAL A 49 16.03 -20.42 18.21
N ASN A 50 16.94 -19.44 18.34
CA ASN A 50 16.62 -18.02 18.13
C ASN A 50 16.55 -17.63 16.64
N VAL A 51 17.18 -18.39 15.73
CA VAL A 51 17.04 -18.24 14.26
C VAL A 51 15.83 -19.02 13.74
N VAL A 52 15.41 -20.10 14.40
CA VAL A 52 14.24 -20.91 14.02
C VAL A 52 12.94 -20.41 14.67
N SER A 53 13.00 -19.45 15.60
CA SER A 53 11.81 -18.73 16.08
C SER A 53 11.44 -17.49 15.24
N TYR A 54 12.09 -17.27 14.09
CA TYR A 54 11.73 -16.20 13.14
C TYR A 54 11.08 -16.71 11.84
N VAL A 55 10.44 -17.89 11.85
CA VAL A 55 9.66 -18.33 10.68
C VAL A 55 8.35 -19.00 11.12
N ARG A 56 7.36 -18.17 11.47
CA ARG A 56 5.95 -18.29 11.00
C ARG A 56 5.11 -17.16 11.62
N THR A 57 4.89 -16.10 10.85
CA THR A 57 3.57 -15.69 10.33
C THR A 57 3.73 -14.45 9.44
N GLY A 58 3.68 -14.64 8.11
CA GLY A 58 3.50 -13.60 7.09
C GLY A 58 4.71 -12.69 6.85
N SER A 59 5.51 -13.01 5.83
CA SER A 59 6.38 -12.01 5.20
C SER A 59 6.35 -12.25 3.70
N SER A 60 5.49 -11.50 3.01
CA SER A 60 5.73 -11.12 1.62
C SER A 60 5.27 -9.69 1.36
N ILE A 61 6.26 -8.80 1.36
CA ILE A 61 6.29 -7.48 0.73
C ILE A 61 7.64 -7.40 0.04
N ARG A 62 7.70 -6.92 -1.20
CA ARG A 62 8.85 -6.13 -1.67
C ARG A 62 8.39 -4.85 -2.37
N LEU A 63 7.42 -4.16 -1.77
CA LEU A 63 6.88 -2.91 -2.31
C LEU A 63 7.86 -1.72 -2.23
N THR A 64 9.04 -1.81 -1.60
CA THR A 64 9.90 -0.62 -1.43
C THR A 64 11.43 -0.78 -1.54
N ASP A 65 11.99 -1.97 -1.80
CA ASP A 65 13.46 -2.15 -1.89
C ASP A 65 13.95 -2.64 -3.27
N GLU A 66 13.12 -2.58 -4.30
CA GLU A 66 13.45 -3.17 -5.60
C GLU A 66 14.21 -2.24 -6.57
N GLY A 67 14.77 -1.13 -6.09
CA GLY A 67 15.54 -0.21 -6.94
C GLY A 67 14.68 0.65 -7.87
N TYR A 68 13.44 0.95 -7.50
CA TYR A 68 12.63 1.94 -8.20
C TYR A 68 13.28 3.33 -8.10
N VAL A 69 13.28 4.05 -9.21
CA VAL A 69 13.80 5.41 -9.37
C VAL A 69 12.62 6.33 -9.67
N HIS A 70 12.26 7.14 -8.68
CA HIS A 70 11.21 8.13 -8.81
C HIS A 70 11.71 9.37 -9.56
N ALA A 71 10.84 9.98 -10.37
CA ALA A 71 11.20 11.19 -11.11
C ALA A 71 11.60 12.33 -10.15
N LYS A 72 12.61 13.12 -10.54
CA LYS A 72 13.17 14.22 -9.70
C LYS A 72 12.12 15.17 -9.13
N ARG A 73 11.01 15.39 -9.85
CA ARG A 73 9.88 16.24 -9.40
C ARG A 73 9.19 15.75 -8.12
N PHE A 74 9.42 14.50 -7.73
CA PHE A 74 8.84 13.88 -6.53
C PHE A 74 9.84 13.74 -5.38
N VAL A 75 11.03 14.34 -5.45
CA VAL A 75 12.05 14.24 -4.39
C VAL A 75 11.54 14.68 -3.02
N ASP A 76 10.64 15.66 -2.99
CA ASP A 76 10.03 16.18 -1.75
C ASP A 76 8.67 15.52 -1.44
N ASN A 77 8.24 14.53 -2.22
CA ASN A 77 6.96 13.87 -2.02
C ASN A 77 7.12 12.65 -1.10
N ALA A 78 6.12 12.43 -0.26
CA ALA A 78 5.90 11.13 0.32
C ALA A 78 5.51 10.15 -0.79
N VAL A 79 6.24 9.05 -0.91
CA VAL A 79 5.92 7.94 -1.80
C VAL A 79 5.09 6.94 -1.01
N ILE A 80 3.86 6.74 -1.43
CA ILE A 80 2.87 5.89 -0.74
C ILE A 80 2.60 4.65 -1.59
N ASN A 81 2.57 3.48 -0.96
CA ASN A 81 2.27 2.23 -1.66
C ASN A 81 0.76 1.98 -1.73
N GLY A 82 0.31 1.56 -2.89
CA GLY A 82 -1.07 1.13 -3.11
C GLY A 82 -1.16 -0.02 -4.09
N LEU A 83 -2.36 -0.55 -4.22
CA LEU A 83 -2.69 -1.62 -5.15
C LEU A 83 -3.86 -1.20 -6.03
N ASP A 84 -4.12 -1.98 -7.05
CA ASP A 84 -5.42 -2.01 -7.68
C ASP A 84 -5.89 -3.46 -7.86
N VAL A 85 -7.19 -3.68 -7.72
CA VAL A 85 -7.77 -5.02 -7.69
C VAL A 85 -9.10 -5.07 -8.43
N SER A 86 -9.41 -6.26 -8.93
CA SER A 86 -10.68 -6.59 -9.57
C SER A 86 -11.14 -7.98 -9.11
N GLU A 87 -12.09 -8.58 -9.82
CA GLU A 87 -12.44 -9.99 -9.64
C GLU A 87 -11.26 -10.96 -9.86
N HIS A 88 -10.21 -10.54 -10.57
CA HIS A 88 -9.05 -11.37 -10.88
C HIS A 88 -8.18 -11.70 -9.67
N GLN A 89 -8.22 -10.90 -8.60
CA GLN A 89 -7.53 -11.18 -7.33
C GLN A 89 -8.30 -12.15 -6.42
N GLY A 90 -9.38 -12.75 -6.92
CA GLY A 90 -10.17 -13.72 -6.17
C GLY A 90 -11.05 -13.07 -5.10
N ASP A 91 -11.82 -13.89 -4.40
CA ASP A 91 -12.76 -13.39 -3.41
C ASP A 91 -12.17 -13.32 -1.99
N ASP A 92 -11.07 -14.02 -1.69
CA ASP A 92 -10.53 -14.13 -0.33
C ASP A 92 -9.39 -13.15 0.00
N ILE A 93 -9.58 -11.86 -0.32
CA ILE A 93 -8.61 -10.82 0.05
C ILE A 93 -8.69 -10.51 1.55
N ASN A 94 -7.60 -10.76 2.28
CA ASN A 94 -7.42 -10.34 3.66
C ASN A 94 -6.92 -8.90 3.77
N TRP A 95 -7.85 -7.95 3.70
CA TRP A 95 -7.57 -6.52 3.74
C TRP A 95 -6.82 -6.03 5.00
N THR A 96 -6.96 -6.72 6.13
CA THR A 96 -6.21 -6.35 7.35
C THR A 96 -4.74 -6.69 7.21
N LYS A 97 -4.41 -7.83 6.57
CA LYS A 97 -3.02 -8.18 6.23
C LYS A 97 -2.47 -7.22 5.18
N VAL A 98 -3.23 -6.90 4.14
CA VAL A 98 -2.85 -5.91 3.11
C VAL A 98 -2.51 -4.56 3.75
N LYS A 99 -3.38 -4.00 4.61
CA LYS A 99 -3.06 -2.74 5.31
C LYS A 99 -1.83 -2.86 6.21
N SER A 100 -1.66 -4.01 6.86
CA SER A 100 -0.51 -4.26 7.74
C SER A 100 0.79 -4.45 6.95
N SER A 101 0.69 -4.75 5.65
CA SER A 101 1.83 -4.92 4.76
C SER A 101 2.35 -3.60 4.18
N GLY A 102 1.91 -2.46 4.72
CA GLY A 102 2.36 -1.12 4.27
C GLY A 102 1.64 -0.59 3.03
N VAL A 103 0.58 -1.26 2.58
CA VAL A 103 -0.35 -0.70 1.58
C VAL A 103 -1.25 0.32 2.26
N ASP A 104 -1.35 1.52 1.70
CA ASP A 104 -2.15 2.60 2.28
C ASP A 104 -3.38 2.98 1.47
N PHE A 105 -3.39 2.65 0.18
CA PHE A 105 -4.52 2.89 -0.70
C PHE A 105 -4.77 1.72 -1.66
N VAL A 106 -5.99 1.67 -2.20
CA VAL A 106 -6.36 0.73 -3.25
C VAL A 106 -7.35 1.35 -4.24
N PHE A 107 -7.16 1.11 -5.53
CA PHE A 107 -8.20 1.31 -6.54
C PHE A 107 -8.94 -0.01 -6.79
N ILE A 108 -10.26 0.01 -6.84
CA ILE A 108 -11.08 -1.20 -6.98
C ILE A 108 -11.90 -1.10 -8.26
N ARG A 109 -11.83 -2.12 -9.12
CA ARG A 109 -12.70 -2.17 -10.30
C ARG A 109 -14.13 -2.27 -9.83
N ALA A 110 -14.94 -1.31 -10.21
CA ALA A 110 -16.36 -1.32 -9.87
C ALA A 110 -17.19 -1.91 -11.00
N GLY A 111 -16.83 -1.62 -12.24
CA GLY A 111 -17.48 -2.17 -13.41
C GLY A 111 -16.59 -2.09 -14.63
N TYR A 112 -17.09 -2.62 -15.73
CA TYR A 112 -16.37 -2.66 -16.98
C TYR A 112 -17.32 -2.69 -18.19
N ARG A 113 -16.84 -2.21 -19.33
CA ARG A 113 -17.46 -2.43 -20.64
C ARG A 113 -16.73 -3.56 -21.36
N THR A 114 -17.48 -4.55 -21.85
CA THR A 114 -16.87 -5.71 -22.53
C THR A 114 -16.22 -5.34 -23.86
N ALA A 115 -15.06 -5.93 -24.15
CA ALA A 115 -14.32 -5.73 -25.40
C ALA A 115 -15.04 -6.30 -26.65
N GLY A 116 -16.00 -7.20 -26.45
CA GLY A 116 -16.83 -7.78 -27.52
C GLY A 116 -18.01 -6.88 -27.88
N LYS A 117 -19.15 -7.10 -27.22
CA LYS A 117 -20.42 -6.43 -27.54
C LYS A 117 -20.56 -5.02 -26.97
N GLY A 118 -19.62 -4.57 -26.13
CA GLY A 118 -19.73 -3.27 -25.47
C GLY A 118 -20.76 -3.22 -24.34
N GLU A 119 -21.12 -4.37 -23.77
CA GLU A 119 -22.05 -4.48 -22.64
C GLU A 119 -21.40 -4.04 -21.31
N LEU A 120 -22.18 -3.40 -20.43
CA LEU A 120 -21.74 -2.92 -19.13
C LEU A 120 -22.02 -3.95 -18.02
N PHE A 121 -21.03 -4.22 -17.18
CA PHE A 121 -21.15 -5.14 -16.06
C PHE A 121 -20.58 -4.55 -14.76
N GLU A 122 -21.16 -4.97 -13.64
CA GLU A 122 -20.54 -4.79 -12.32
C GLU A 122 -19.43 -5.84 -12.15
N ASP A 123 -18.29 -5.46 -11.59
CA ASP A 123 -17.23 -6.42 -11.24
C ASP A 123 -17.72 -7.35 -10.13
N LYS A 124 -17.49 -8.66 -10.29
CA LYS A 124 -18.04 -9.70 -9.41
C LYS A 124 -17.70 -9.50 -7.94
N TYR A 125 -16.53 -8.94 -7.61
CA TYR A 125 -16.07 -8.78 -6.23
C TYR A 125 -16.03 -7.31 -5.76
N PHE A 126 -16.45 -6.35 -6.59
CA PHE A 126 -16.49 -4.92 -6.25
C PHE A 126 -17.00 -4.65 -4.83
N ARG A 127 -18.24 -5.09 -4.53
CA ARG A 127 -18.89 -4.80 -3.25
C ARG A 127 -18.17 -5.41 -2.05
N LYS A 128 -17.56 -6.59 -2.21
CA LYS A 128 -16.78 -7.26 -1.16
C LYS A 128 -15.48 -6.50 -0.92
N ASN A 129 -14.80 -6.13 -2.00
CA ASN A 129 -13.53 -5.42 -1.97
C ASN A 129 -13.66 -4.03 -1.36
N ILE A 130 -14.63 -3.22 -1.80
CA ILE A 130 -14.80 -1.85 -1.28
C ILE A 130 -15.09 -1.84 0.21
N ARG A 131 -15.99 -2.70 0.71
CA ARG A 131 -16.28 -2.80 2.14
C ARG A 131 -15.08 -3.29 2.93
N GLY A 132 -14.38 -4.30 2.42
CA GLY A 132 -13.22 -4.89 3.08
C GLY A 132 -12.07 -3.89 3.23
N ALA A 133 -11.74 -3.20 2.14
CA ALA A 133 -10.68 -2.20 2.09
C ALA A 133 -10.98 -0.99 3.00
N SER A 134 -12.17 -0.39 2.89
CA SER A 134 -12.57 0.73 3.75
C SER A 134 -12.55 0.33 5.24
N LYS A 135 -13.04 -0.86 5.59
CA LYS A 135 -13.02 -1.36 6.98
C LYS A 135 -11.60 -1.57 7.52
N ALA A 136 -10.65 -1.97 6.67
CA ALA A 136 -9.25 -2.09 7.05
C ALA A 136 -8.57 -0.72 7.27
N GLY A 137 -9.18 0.36 6.78
CA GLY A 137 -8.67 1.72 6.86
C GLY A 137 -7.66 2.05 5.74
N LEU A 138 -7.83 1.40 4.58
CA LEU A 138 -7.21 1.82 3.33
C LEU A 138 -7.99 3.00 2.76
N MET A 139 -7.30 3.91 2.08
CA MET A 139 -7.96 4.89 1.22
C MET A 139 -8.46 4.19 -0.04
N VAL A 140 -9.73 4.37 -0.38
CA VAL A 140 -10.34 3.66 -1.52
C VAL A 140 -10.61 4.60 -2.69
N GLY A 141 -10.11 4.23 -3.86
CA GLY A 141 -10.55 4.73 -5.16
C GLY A 141 -11.30 3.65 -5.93
N VAL A 142 -11.93 4.04 -7.03
CA VAL A 142 -12.58 3.09 -7.94
C VAL A 142 -12.20 3.37 -9.36
N TYR A 143 -12.22 2.33 -10.19
CA TYR A 143 -12.06 2.49 -11.63
C TYR A 143 -13.13 1.73 -12.40
N PHE A 144 -13.33 2.15 -13.65
CA PHE A 144 -14.17 1.49 -14.62
C PHE A 144 -13.34 1.16 -15.86
N TYR A 145 -13.22 -0.13 -16.16
CA TYR A 145 -12.50 -0.59 -17.34
C TYR A 145 -13.32 -0.28 -18.59
N SER A 146 -12.80 0.61 -19.42
CA SER A 146 -13.49 1.14 -20.58
C SER A 146 -13.12 0.40 -21.83
N GLN A 147 -14.12 0.18 -22.67
CA GLN A 147 -13.97 -0.19 -24.08
C GLN A 147 -14.84 0.75 -24.93
N ALA A 148 -15.07 1.98 -24.45
CA ALA A 148 -15.83 2.99 -25.14
C ALA A 148 -15.15 3.39 -26.44
N ILE A 149 -15.92 3.53 -27.52
CA ILE A 149 -15.41 3.95 -28.83
C ILE A 149 -15.92 5.35 -29.23
N ASN A 150 -16.69 5.99 -28.37
CA ASN A 150 -17.20 7.35 -28.54
C ASN A 150 -17.55 7.99 -27.18
N PRO A 151 -17.73 9.32 -27.12
CA PRO A 151 -18.05 10.03 -25.89
C PRO A 151 -19.36 9.59 -25.21
N ASP A 152 -20.40 9.24 -25.97
CA ASP A 152 -21.69 8.83 -25.41
C ASP A 152 -21.57 7.55 -24.58
N GLU A 153 -20.83 6.56 -25.10
CA GLU A 153 -20.52 5.33 -24.36
C GLU A 153 -19.72 5.62 -23.08
N SER A 154 -18.81 6.58 -23.12
CA SER A 154 -18.03 7.02 -21.96
C SER A 154 -18.91 7.69 -20.89
N VAL A 155 -19.94 8.45 -21.32
CA VAL A 155 -20.97 9.00 -20.45
C VAL A 155 -21.82 7.89 -19.81
N GLU A 156 -22.18 6.85 -20.57
CA GLU A 156 -22.88 5.67 -20.02
C GLU A 156 -22.05 4.98 -18.94
N GLU A 157 -20.76 4.76 -19.20
CA GLU A 157 -19.81 4.14 -18.25
C GLU A 157 -19.70 4.95 -16.96
N ALA A 158 -19.53 6.27 -17.06
CA ALA A 158 -19.48 7.16 -15.91
C ALA A 158 -20.77 7.09 -15.09
N ASN A 159 -21.93 7.15 -15.74
CA ASN A 159 -23.22 7.06 -15.06
C ASN A 159 -23.44 5.70 -14.40
N TYR A 160 -22.99 4.62 -15.04
CA TYR A 160 -23.06 3.27 -14.47
C TYR A 160 -22.16 3.16 -13.23
N LEU A 161 -20.90 3.61 -13.32
CA LEU A 161 -19.98 3.65 -12.19
C LEU A 161 -20.54 4.47 -11.01
N LEU A 162 -21.09 5.65 -11.28
CA LEU A 162 -21.68 6.51 -10.26
C LEU A 162 -22.88 5.84 -9.55
N LYS A 163 -23.65 5.01 -10.26
CA LYS A 163 -24.72 4.20 -9.65
C LYS A 163 -24.15 3.13 -8.72
N LEU A 164 -23.07 2.45 -9.13
CA LEU A 164 -22.44 1.39 -8.32
C LEU A 164 -21.84 1.91 -7.01
N ILE A 165 -21.18 3.05 -7.06
CA ILE A 165 -20.49 3.61 -5.88
C ILE A 165 -21.41 4.38 -4.94
N LYS A 166 -22.70 4.52 -5.29
CA LYS A 166 -23.67 5.22 -4.45
C LYS A 166 -23.77 4.55 -3.07
N GLY A 167 -23.52 5.34 -2.02
CA GLY A 167 -23.57 4.86 -0.62
C GLY A 167 -22.23 4.33 -0.09
N TYR A 168 -21.15 4.42 -0.87
CA TYR A 168 -19.79 4.17 -0.42
C TYR A 168 -19.01 5.47 -0.27
N ASP A 169 -18.10 5.49 0.71
CA ASP A 169 -17.12 6.56 0.86
C ASP A 169 -15.97 6.33 -0.13
N ILE A 170 -15.75 7.29 -1.03
CA ILE A 170 -14.67 7.25 -2.02
C ILE A 170 -13.65 8.33 -1.66
N ASP A 171 -12.42 7.89 -1.36
CA ASP A 171 -11.35 8.74 -0.83
C ASP A 171 -10.38 9.24 -1.90
N LEU A 172 -10.25 8.49 -2.99
CA LEU A 172 -9.36 8.75 -4.11
C LEU A 172 -10.16 9.07 -5.39
N PRO A 173 -9.50 9.42 -6.51
CA PRO A 173 -10.20 9.67 -7.76
C PRO A 173 -11.11 8.51 -8.21
N VAL A 174 -12.14 8.88 -8.96
CA VAL A 174 -13.01 7.97 -9.69
C VAL A 174 -12.47 7.94 -11.12
N VAL A 175 -11.98 6.78 -11.53
CA VAL A 175 -11.06 6.64 -12.66
C VAL A 175 -11.73 5.96 -13.86
N ILE A 176 -11.53 6.51 -15.06
CA ILE A 176 -11.69 5.74 -16.29
C ILE A 176 -10.37 5.03 -16.57
N ASP A 177 -10.42 3.71 -16.70
CA ASP A 177 -9.31 2.88 -17.16
C ASP A 177 -9.48 2.69 -18.66
N PHE A 178 -8.63 3.35 -19.44
CA PHE A 178 -8.75 3.44 -20.88
C PHE A 178 -7.54 2.80 -21.57
N GLU A 179 -7.68 1.52 -21.85
CA GLU A 179 -6.62 0.69 -22.43
C GLU A 179 -7.12 -0.22 -23.56
N ILE A 180 -6.20 -0.56 -24.47
CA ILE A 180 -6.50 -1.40 -25.63
C ILE A 180 -6.57 -2.86 -25.19
N TYR A 181 -7.71 -3.50 -25.46
CA TYR A 181 -7.81 -4.96 -25.44
C TYR A 181 -7.46 -5.54 -26.82
N PRO A 182 -6.47 -6.45 -26.93
CA PRO A 182 -6.15 -7.09 -28.21
C PRO A 182 -7.36 -7.82 -28.82
N GLY A 183 -7.70 -7.51 -30.08
CA GLY A 183 -8.89 -7.99 -30.79
C GLY A 183 -10.21 -7.34 -30.33
N GLY A 184 -10.14 -6.41 -29.39
CA GLY A 184 -11.27 -5.72 -28.80
C GLY A 184 -11.87 -4.65 -29.71
N ARG A 185 -13.06 -4.18 -29.34
CA ARG A 185 -13.77 -3.13 -30.07
C ARG A 185 -13.02 -1.80 -30.11
N LEU A 186 -12.31 -1.44 -29.03
CA LEU A 186 -11.49 -0.23 -29.00
C LEU A 186 -10.35 -0.33 -30.01
N GLU A 187 -9.58 -1.43 -29.99
CA GLU A 187 -8.52 -1.66 -30.98
C GLU A 187 -9.05 -1.59 -32.42
N LYS A 188 -10.18 -2.27 -32.70
CA LYS A 188 -10.81 -2.26 -34.03
C LYS A 188 -11.23 -0.86 -34.45
N ALA A 189 -11.80 -0.06 -33.54
CA ALA A 189 -12.17 1.32 -33.83
C ALA A 189 -10.94 2.17 -34.18
N ILE A 190 -9.84 2.00 -33.43
CA ILE A 190 -8.54 2.63 -33.70
C ILE A 190 -7.99 2.22 -35.07
N SER A 191 -7.87 0.91 -35.33
CA SER A 191 -7.27 0.37 -36.56
C SER A 191 -8.10 0.62 -37.82
N SER A 192 -9.43 0.72 -37.69
CA SER A 192 -10.33 1.07 -38.81
C SER A 192 -10.21 2.51 -39.26
N GLY A 193 -9.46 3.34 -38.53
CA GLY A 193 -9.34 4.75 -38.84
C GLY A 193 -10.50 5.62 -38.38
N ASN A 194 -11.43 5.04 -37.63
CA ASN A 194 -12.54 5.79 -37.04
C ASN A 194 -12.09 6.64 -35.83
N MET A 195 -10.83 6.54 -35.39
CA MET A 195 -10.25 7.27 -34.25
C MET A 195 -8.89 7.92 -34.57
N TYR A 196 -8.79 8.65 -35.69
CA TYR A 196 -7.50 9.19 -36.17
C TYR A 196 -6.97 10.45 -35.48
N ALA A 197 -7.75 11.15 -34.66
CA ALA A 197 -7.29 12.36 -33.98
C ALA A 197 -7.13 12.14 -32.48
N ALA A 198 -6.01 12.59 -31.91
CA ALA A 198 -5.77 12.64 -30.45
C ALA A 198 -6.99 13.20 -29.67
N TYR A 199 -7.66 14.20 -30.27
CA TYR A 199 -8.88 14.80 -29.77
C TYR A 199 -10.03 13.82 -29.51
N MET A 200 -10.17 12.74 -30.29
CA MET A 200 -11.24 11.77 -30.06
C MET A 200 -11.02 10.96 -28.79
N TYR A 201 -9.77 10.60 -28.48
CA TYR A 201 -9.44 9.94 -27.21
C TYR A 201 -9.68 10.89 -26.04
N HIS A 202 -9.31 12.17 -26.20
CA HIS A 202 -9.63 13.21 -25.21
C HIS A 202 -11.12 13.33 -24.97
N ASP A 203 -11.93 13.45 -26.03
CA ASP A 203 -13.38 13.61 -25.89
C ASP A 203 -14.01 12.42 -25.17
N ILE A 204 -13.53 11.19 -25.42
CA ILE A 204 -13.96 10.00 -24.69
C ILE A 204 -13.62 10.13 -23.21
N VAL A 205 -12.34 10.25 -22.85
CA VAL A 205 -11.93 10.21 -21.43
C VAL A 205 -12.40 11.45 -20.67
N LEU A 206 -12.44 12.62 -21.31
CA LEU A 206 -12.88 13.88 -20.69
C LEU A 206 -14.39 13.92 -20.52
N SER A 207 -15.17 13.26 -21.38
CA SER A 207 -16.63 13.13 -21.18
C SER A 207 -16.95 12.35 -19.91
N PHE A 208 -16.25 11.23 -19.67
CA PHE A 208 -16.33 10.53 -18.38
C PHE A 208 -15.92 11.44 -17.22
N CYS A 209 -14.75 12.09 -17.33
CA CYS A 209 -14.23 12.97 -16.29
C CYS A 209 -15.21 14.10 -15.94
N ARG A 210 -15.92 14.66 -16.93
CA ARG A 210 -16.89 15.73 -16.73
C ARG A 210 -18.10 15.24 -15.94
N ILE A 211 -18.63 14.06 -16.24
CA ILE A 211 -19.75 13.44 -15.49
C ILE A 211 -19.33 13.16 -14.04
N VAL A 212 -18.15 12.57 -13.84
CA VAL A 212 -17.58 12.31 -12.51
C VAL A 212 -17.39 13.60 -11.70
N LYS A 213 -16.83 14.64 -12.33
CA LYS A 213 -16.63 15.95 -11.72
C LYS A 213 -17.96 16.60 -11.33
N ASN A 214 -18.97 16.52 -12.19
CA ASN A 214 -20.31 17.07 -11.94
C ASN A 214 -21.03 16.34 -10.80
N ALA A 215 -20.80 15.04 -10.64
CA ALA A 215 -21.26 14.29 -9.47
C ALA A 215 -20.51 14.66 -8.17
N GLY A 216 -19.42 15.43 -8.30
CA GLY A 216 -18.59 15.86 -7.20
C GLY A 216 -17.62 14.78 -6.74
N TYR A 217 -17.03 14.06 -7.68
CA TYR A 217 -15.84 13.26 -7.42
C TYR A 217 -14.65 13.90 -8.12
N GLU A 218 -13.44 13.55 -7.68
CA GLU A 218 -12.23 13.90 -8.41
C GLU A 218 -12.11 12.95 -9.62
N PRO A 219 -12.09 13.46 -10.86
CA PRO A 219 -11.92 12.60 -12.02
C PRO A 219 -10.47 12.15 -12.16
N GLY A 220 -10.27 10.90 -12.55
CA GLY A 220 -8.97 10.39 -12.93
C GLY A 220 -9.00 9.60 -14.23
N ILE A 221 -7.83 9.48 -14.84
CA ILE A 221 -7.61 8.71 -16.07
C ILE A 221 -6.45 7.77 -15.81
N TYR A 222 -6.70 6.48 -15.97
CA TYR A 222 -5.67 5.47 -16.06
C TYR A 222 -5.43 5.10 -17.52
N ALA A 223 -4.16 4.99 -17.88
CA ALA A 223 -3.73 4.38 -19.12
C ALA A 223 -2.25 3.96 -19.01
N ASN A 224 -1.83 3.05 -19.89
CA ASN A 224 -0.42 2.74 -20.03
C ASN A 224 0.36 3.90 -20.70
N TYR A 225 1.69 3.84 -20.60
CA TYR A 225 2.58 4.85 -21.17
C TYR A 225 2.32 5.11 -22.65
N ASP A 226 2.12 4.04 -23.43
CA ASP A 226 1.89 4.10 -24.88
C ASP A 226 0.61 4.86 -25.22
N MET A 227 -0.50 4.55 -24.53
CA MET A 227 -1.76 5.28 -24.63
C MET A 227 -1.59 6.76 -24.29
N PHE A 228 -0.84 7.09 -23.24
CA PHE A 228 -0.59 8.48 -22.86
C PHE A 228 0.32 9.24 -23.82
N THR A 229 1.26 8.59 -24.50
CA THR A 229 2.21 9.30 -25.39
C THR A 229 1.82 9.28 -26.85
N ASN A 230 1.33 8.15 -27.35
CA ASN A 230 1.12 7.93 -28.79
C ASN A 230 -0.33 8.11 -29.22
N TYR A 231 -1.29 8.01 -28.29
CA TYR A 231 -2.72 8.15 -28.61
C TYR A 231 -3.32 9.44 -28.05
N MET A 232 -3.11 9.69 -26.75
CA MET A 232 -3.72 10.83 -26.08
C MET A 232 -2.83 12.07 -26.08
N ASP A 233 -1.51 11.98 -25.97
CA ASP A 233 -0.69 13.13 -25.53
C ASP A 233 -1.20 13.68 -24.17
N ALA A 234 -0.72 13.05 -23.10
CA ALA A 234 -1.08 13.38 -21.73
C ALA A 234 -0.85 14.86 -21.35
N GLY A 235 0.05 15.58 -22.04
CA GLY A 235 0.30 17.00 -21.77
C GLY A 235 -0.89 17.91 -22.06
N LEU A 236 -1.90 17.44 -22.80
CA LEU A 236 -3.11 18.20 -23.14
C LEU A 236 -4.26 17.97 -22.14
N ILE A 237 -4.12 17.02 -21.21
CA ILE A 237 -5.18 16.61 -20.28
C ILE A 237 -4.75 16.53 -18.80
N ASP A 238 -3.46 16.71 -18.50
CA ASP A 238 -2.90 16.54 -17.15
C ASP A 238 -3.31 17.64 -16.15
N ASP A 239 -3.92 18.72 -16.62
CA ASP A 239 -4.54 19.77 -15.80
C ASP A 239 -6.07 19.60 -15.64
N GLN A 240 -6.68 18.68 -16.40
CA GLN A 240 -8.13 18.45 -16.41
C GLN A 240 -8.56 17.29 -15.51
N ALA A 241 -7.68 16.29 -15.34
CA ALA A 241 -7.94 15.08 -14.55
C ALA A 241 -6.66 14.57 -13.88
N THR A 242 -6.83 13.79 -12.81
CA THR A 242 -5.72 13.12 -12.14
C THR A 242 -5.22 11.95 -12.98
N LEU A 243 -3.95 11.99 -13.42
CA LEU A 243 -3.37 10.91 -14.22
C LEU A 243 -2.76 9.80 -13.36
N TRP A 244 -3.07 8.56 -13.72
CA TRP A 244 -2.52 7.32 -13.20
C TRP A 244 -1.87 6.54 -14.36
N VAL A 245 -0.54 6.56 -14.43
CA VAL A 245 0.19 5.92 -15.54
C VAL A 245 0.61 4.51 -15.21
N ALA A 246 0.41 3.57 -16.14
CA ALA A 246 1.08 2.27 -16.10
C ALA A 246 2.35 2.27 -16.96
N GLN A 247 3.47 1.94 -16.31
CA GLN A 247 4.73 1.65 -17.00
C GLN A 247 5.54 0.72 -16.12
N TYR A 248 5.54 -0.56 -16.47
CA TYR A 248 6.20 -1.58 -15.67
C TYR A 248 7.72 -1.45 -15.77
N GLY A 249 8.40 -1.51 -14.63
CA GLY A 249 9.85 -1.36 -14.56
C GLY A 249 10.30 -0.48 -13.40
N LYS A 250 11.58 -0.09 -13.44
CA LYS A 250 12.21 0.66 -12.33
C LYS A 250 11.96 2.15 -12.37
N SER A 251 11.48 2.71 -13.48
CA SER A 251 11.12 4.12 -13.58
C SER A 251 10.04 4.29 -14.64
N THR A 252 9.42 5.46 -14.64
CA THR A 252 8.56 5.90 -15.74
C THR A 252 9.21 7.06 -16.50
N ALA A 253 9.06 7.05 -17.82
CA ALA A 253 9.53 8.08 -18.73
C ALA A 253 8.49 9.19 -18.99
N LEU A 254 7.27 9.07 -18.45
CA LEU A 254 6.20 10.02 -18.71
C LEU A 254 6.55 11.41 -18.13
N LYS A 255 6.65 12.40 -19.02
CA LYS A 255 7.01 13.78 -18.67
C LYS A 255 5.81 14.59 -18.18
N SER A 256 4.61 14.33 -18.67
CA SER A 256 3.36 14.99 -18.23
C SER A 256 3.10 14.76 -16.74
N GLY A 257 2.28 15.62 -16.13
CA GLY A 257 1.93 15.55 -14.72
C GLY A 257 1.14 14.29 -14.40
N TYR A 258 1.71 13.37 -13.60
CA TYR A 258 0.98 12.23 -13.05
C TYR A 258 1.01 12.24 -11.52
N THR A 259 -0.02 11.63 -10.94
CA THR A 259 -0.19 11.52 -9.49
C THR A 259 0.05 10.10 -8.99
N PHE A 260 -0.31 9.11 -9.82
CA PHE A 260 -0.13 7.69 -9.54
C PHE A 260 0.70 7.03 -10.64
N TRP A 261 1.48 6.02 -10.25
CA TRP A 261 2.25 5.19 -11.18
C TRP A 261 2.07 3.71 -10.82
N GLN A 262 1.48 2.93 -11.72
CA GLN A 262 1.48 1.47 -11.66
C GLN A 262 2.82 0.96 -12.21
N CYS A 263 3.66 0.44 -11.32
CA CYS A 263 5.05 0.08 -11.61
C CYS A 263 5.26 -1.43 -11.82
N SER A 264 4.27 -2.25 -11.47
CA SER A 264 4.30 -3.71 -11.62
C SER A 264 2.88 -4.28 -11.64
N GLU A 265 2.69 -5.37 -12.38
CA GLU A 265 1.50 -6.23 -12.38
C GLU A 265 1.70 -7.53 -11.56
N SER A 266 2.89 -7.71 -10.96
CA SER A 266 3.35 -9.00 -10.42
C SER A 266 3.84 -8.92 -8.98
N ALA A 267 3.42 -7.90 -8.24
CA ALA A 267 3.77 -7.78 -6.84
C ALA A 267 3.14 -8.92 -6.02
N LYS A 268 3.81 -9.30 -4.93
CA LYS A 268 3.30 -10.25 -3.93
C LYS A 268 3.04 -9.51 -2.64
N VAL A 269 1.80 -9.61 -2.16
CA VAL A 269 1.33 -8.89 -0.98
C VAL A 269 0.63 -9.83 -0.03
N ASP A 270 1.09 -9.85 1.23
CA ASP A 270 0.44 -10.60 2.29
C ASP A 270 -1.05 -10.25 2.40
N GLY A 271 -1.89 -11.26 2.19
CA GLY A 271 -3.35 -11.13 2.22
C GLY A 271 -4.02 -11.20 0.86
N ILE A 272 -3.26 -11.29 -0.23
CA ILE A 272 -3.78 -11.58 -1.58
C ILE A 272 -3.07 -12.85 -2.06
N GLU A 273 -3.83 -13.78 -2.63
CA GLU A 273 -3.27 -14.95 -3.29
C GLU A 273 -2.89 -14.59 -4.73
N GLY A 274 -1.68 -14.94 -5.15
CA GLY A 274 -1.19 -14.66 -6.50
C GLY A 274 -0.58 -13.27 -6.66
N ALA A 275 -0.52 -12.84 -7.93
CA ALA A 275 0.02 -11.55 -8.34
C ALA A 275 -1.01 -10.42 -8.17
N VAL A 276 -0.52 -9.23 -7.85
CA VAL A 276 -1.34 -8.01 -7.78
C VAL A 276 -0.56 -6.82 -8.28
N ASP A 277 -1.28 -5.86 -8.83
CA ASP A 277 -0.73 -4.62 -9.35
C ASP A 277 -0.25 -3.71 -8.21
N HIS A 278 0.94 -3.13 -8.38
CA HIS A 278 1.57 -2.24 -7.40
C HIS A 278 1.70 -0.83 -7.94
N ASN A 279 1.27 0.10 -7.11
CA ASN A 279 1.18 1.51 -7.40
C ASN A 279 1.95 2.37 -6.40
N PHE A 280 2.54 3.45 -6.91
CA PHE A 280 3.00 4.56 -6.11
C PHE A 280 2.06 5.75 -6.23
N TRP A 281 1.77 6.38 -5.09
CA TRP A 281 1.10 7.67 -5.01
C TRP A 281 2.06 8.72 -4.45
N TYR A 282 2.17 9.86 -5.13
CA TYR A 282 3.11 10.92 -4.79
C TYR A 282 2.43 12.07 -4.04
N VAL A 283 2.49 12.04 -2.71
CA VAL A 283 1.86 13.04 -1.85
C VAL A 283 2.88 14.07 -1.39
N LYS A 284 2.77 15.31 -1.86
CA LYS A 284 3.60 16.42 -1.42
C LYS A 284 3.18 16.86 -0.02
N PRO A 285 4.03 16.68 1.00
CA PRO A 285 3.73 17.09 2.36
C PRO A 285 3.50 18.60 2.43
N ASN A 286 2.60 19.02 3.32
CA ASN A 286 2.21 20.42 3.54
C ASN A 286 1.59 21.14 2.33
N LYS A 287 1.49 20.52 1.15
CA LYS A 287 0.80 21.09 0.00
C LYS A 287 -0.68 20.72 0.04
N THR A 288 -1.51 21.66 -0.40
CA THR A 288 -2.94 21.42 -0.59
C THR A 288 -3.25 20.80 -1.92
N TYR A 289 -4.21 19.88 -1.90
CA TYR A 289 -4.87 19.36 -3.09
C TYR A 289 -6.33 19.80 -3.07
N LYS A 290 -6.85 20.20 -4.23
CA LYS A 290 -8.27 20.55 -4.36
C LYS A 290 -9.07 19.24 -4.27
N THR A 291 -9.84 19.05 -3.20
CA THR A 291 -10.92 18.03 -3.21
C THR A 291 -12.01 18.47 -4.18
N ARG A 292 -12.83 17.51 -4.63
CA ARG A 292 -14.22 17.65 -5.14
C ARG A 292 -14.52 19.04 -5.68
N ALA A 293 -14.66 19.17 -7.01
CA ALA A 293 -15.23 20.35 -7.65
C ALA A 293 -16.67 20.57 -7.15
N VAL A 294 -16.80 21.10 -5.94
CA VAL A 294 -18.03 21.71 -5.47
C VAL A 294 -17.98 23.11 -6.05
N ASN A 295 -19.02 23.44 -6.80
CA ASN A 295 -19.33 24.76 -7.35
C ASN A 295 -18.60 25.89 -6.61
N SER A 296 -17.98 26.77 -7.39
CA SER A 296 -17.22 27.98 -7.03
C SER A 296 -17.90 28.95 -6.05
N TYR A 297 -19.07 28.60 -5.50
CA TYR A 297 -19.85 29.34 -4.52
C TYR A 297 -19.75 28.80 -3.08
N SER A 298 -19.00 27.73 -2.81
CA SER A 298 -18.93 27.20 -1.44
C SER A 298 -18.02 28.07 -0.54
N LYS A 299 -18.60 28.72 0.48
CA LYS A 299 -17.92 29.42 1.60
C LYS A 299 -17.05 28.49 2.49
N ARG A 300 -16.57 27.36 1.96
CA ARG A 300 -15.84 26.34 2.73
C ARG A 300 -14.41 26.79 3.02
N VAL A 301 -13.94 26.45 4.20
CA VAL A 301 -12.58 26.77 4.67
C VAL A 301 -11.62 25.68 4.21
N SER A 302 -10.55 26.03 3.51
CA SER A 302 -9.49 25.07 3.19
C SER A 302 -8.82 24.55 4.46
N VAL A 303 -8.62 23.23 4.58
CA VAL A 303 -7.92 22.63 5.73
C VAL A 303 -6.47 23.08 5.87
N SER A 304 -5.86 23.69 4.85
CA SER A 304 -4.56 24.35 5.00
C SER A 304 -4.57 25.60 5.85
N LYS A 305 -5.74 26.24 6.01
CA LYS A 305 -5.91 27.38 6.91
C LYS A 305 -6.12 26.93 8.36
N CYS A 306 -6.21 25.62 8.61
CA CYS A 306 -6.38 25.08 9.95
C CYS A 306 -5.02 24.90 10.63
N ASP A 307 -4.96 25.18 11.93
CA ASP A 307 -3.84 24.85 12.79
C ASP A 307 -3.85 23.35 13.06
N ILE A 308 -2.85 22.63 12.55
CA ILE A 308 -2.73 21.18 12.68
C ILE A 308 -1.45 20.85 13.46
N SER A 309 -1.62 20.25 14.63
CA SER A 309 -0.50 19.86 15.50
C SER A 309 -0.65 18.42 16.01
N PHE A 310 0.47 17.77 16.24
CA PHE A 310 0.50 16.45 16.89
C PHE A 310 0.61 16.60 18.40
N LYS A 311 -0.10 15.76 19.15
CA LYS A 311 -0.06 15.78 20.63
C LYS A 311 1.29 15.36 21.24
N LYS A 312 2.20 14.82 20.42
CA LYS A 312 3.52 14.31 20.79
C LYS A 312 4.46 14.52 19.62
N GLU A 313 5.74 14.71 19.92
CA GLU A 313 6.82 14.81 18.92
C GLU A 313 7.01 13.49 18.16
N SER A 314 6.79 12.35 18.82
CA SER A 314 6.97 11.03 18.22
C SER A 314 5.99 10.00 18.78
N TYR A 315 5.67 8.99 17.96
CA TYR A 315 4.73 7.92 18.27
C TYR A 315 5.40 6.56 18.16
N ARG A 316 5.18 5.70 19.15
CA ARG A 316 5.72 4.34 19.12
C ARG A 316 4.98 3.49 18.09
N LEU A 317 5.72 2.72 17.30
CA LEU A 317 5.14 1.62 16.52
C LEU A 317 4.60 0.57 17.48
N LYS A 318 3.30 0.26 17.42
CA LYS A 318 2.64 -0.74 18.27
C LYS A 318 1.91 -1.76 17.39
N LYS A 319 2.19 -3.04 17.59
CA LYS A 319 1.72 -4.11 16.68
C LYS A 319 2.16 -3.77 15.25
N HIS A 320 1.22 -3.70 14.31
CA HIS A 320 1.49 -3.45 12.89
C HIS A 320 1.48 -1.97 12.47
N ARG A 321 1.12 -1.00 13.35
CA ARG A 321 1.02 0.42 12.95
C ARG A 321 1.14 1.45 14.08
N ALA A 322 1.68 2.62 13.75
CA ALA A 322 1.68 3.80 14.60
C ALA A 322 0.32 4.51 14.53
N LYS A 323 -0.18 4.95 15.69
CA LYS A 323 -1.44 5.68 15.81
C LYS A 323 -1.16 7.07 16.39
N ALA A 324 -0.90 8.02 15.50
CA ALA A 324 -0.71 9.40 15.88
C ALA A 324 -2.03 10.04 16.34
N LYS A 325 -1.94 11.03 17.25
CA LYS A 325 -3.08 11.82 17.71
C LYS A 325 -2.82 13.27 17.37
N LEU A 326 -3.67 13.85 16.53
CA LEU A 326 -3.57 15.25 16.13
C LEU A 326 -4.70 16.09 16.73
N ILE A 327 -4.45 17.39 16.78
CA ILE A 327 -5.43 18.45 17.06
C ILE A 327 -5.54 19.26 15.77
N VAL A 328 -6.77 19.52 15.35
CA VAL A 328 -7.09 20.39 14.21
C VAL A 328 -7.94 21.53 14.74
N GLN A 329 -7.54 22.77 14.49
CA GLN A 329 -8.26 23.97 14.89
C GLN A 329 -8.41 24.93 13.72
N TYR A 330 -9.46 25.73 13.74
CA TYR A 330 -9.63 26.88 12.85
C TYR A 330 -10.11 28.06 13.69
N GLU A 331 -9.40 29.18 13.63
CA GLU A 331 -9.70 30.39 14.43
C GLU A 331 -9.88 30.06 15.93
N GLY A 332 -8.98 29.25 16.48
CA GLY A 332 -9.01 28.80 17.88
C GLY A 332 -10.05 27.72 18.21
N LYS A 333 -11.04 27.46 17.33
CA LYS A 333 -12.06 26.43 17.54
C LYS A 333 -11.55 25.05 17.14
N LYS A 334 -11.64 24.09 18.05
CA LYS A 334 -11.28 22.69 17.78
C LYS A 334 -12.29 22.00 16.87
N LEU A 335 -11.78 21.41 15.80
CA LEU A 335 -12.55 20.64 14.81
C LEU A 335 -12.73 19.19 15.25
N ARG A 336 -13.80 18.56 14.75
CA ARG A 336 -14.19 17.18 15.07
C ARG A 336 -13.93 16.25 13.90
N LYS A 337 -13.13 15.21 14.13
CA LYS A 337 -12.94 14.10 13.16
C LYS A 337 -14.31 13.46 12.82
N GLY A 338 -14.54 13.12 11.55
CA GLY A 338 -15.78 12.53 11.02
C GLY A 338 -16.92 13.53 10.81
N ARG A 339 -16.75 14.79 11.23
CA ARG A 339 -17.71 15.88 10.99
C ARG A 339 -17.08 17.01 10.18
N ASP A 340 -15.96 17.51 10.66
CA ASP A 340 -15.27 18.66 10.05
C ASP A 340 -14.11 18.22 9.18
N TYR A 341 -13.50 17.08 9.50
CA TYR A 341 -12.41 16.50 8.73
C TYR A 341 -12.32 14.98 8.90
N ASP A 342 -11.70 14.31 7.95
CA ASP A 342 -11.20 12.95 8.08
C ASP A 342 -9.68 12.94 8.16
N VAL A 343 -9.14 11.83 8.66
CA VAL A 343 -7.69 11.62 8.70
C VAL A 343 -7.32 10.18 8.38
N PHE A 344 -6.41 10.04 7.42
CA PHE A 344 -5.77 8.81 7.02
C PHE A 344 -4.31 8.85 7.47
N PHE A 345 -3.79 7.70 7.92
CA PHE A 345 -2.37 7.59 8.26
C PHE A 345 -1.68 6.77 7.19
N LEU A 346 -0.67 7.39 6.56
CA LEU A 346 0.12 6.84 5.47
C LEU A 346 1.55 6.60 5.97
N ASN A 347 2.24 5.61 5.37
CA ASN A 347 3.55 5.12 5.74
C ASN A 347 3.69 4.90 7.25
N ASN A 348 2.66 4.34 7.89
CA ASN A 348 2.58 4.25 9.35
C ASN A 348 2.85 2.85 9.93
N THR A 349 3.37 1.93 9.12
CA THR A 349 3.62 0.53 9.50
C THR A 349 5.10 0.27 9.85
N ALA A 350 5.99 1.22 9.62
CA ALA A 350 7.42 1.13 9.93
C ALA A 350 7.91 2.34 10.74
N LYS A 351 9.12 2.23 11.32
CA LYS A 351 9.81 3.38 11.93
C LYS A 351 10.27 4.37 10.87
N GLY A 352 10.37 5.65 11.24
CA GLY A 352 10.72 6.73 10.32
C GLY A 352 9.62 7.78 10.23
N THR A 353 9.39 8.31 9.03
CA THR A 353 8.42 9.37 8.79
C THR A 353 7.09 8.78 8.32
N GLY A 354 6.05 8.94 9.14
CA GLY A 354 4.66 8.71 8.74
C GLY A 354 3.97 10.01 8.38
N TYR A 355 2.81 9.93 7.72
CA TYR A 355 2.02 11.10 7.33
C TYR A 355 0.59 10.98 7.83
N ALA A 356 0.05 12.05 8.39
CA ALA A 356 -1.39 12.21 8.58
C ALA A 356 -1.93 13.00 7.39
N LEU A 357 -2.75 12.38 6.56
CA LEU A 357 -3.47 13.06 5.49
C LEU A 357 -4.83 13.51 6.03
N ILE A 358 -5.01 14.82 6.18
CA ILE A 358 -6.24 15.44 6.65
C ILE A 358 -7.07 15.81 5.43
N ARG A 359 -8.34 15.38 5.39
CA ARG A 359 -9.34 15.75 4.38
C ARG A 359 -10.42 16.63 5.00
N GLY A 360 -10.73 17.78 4.41
CA GLY A 360 -11.85 18.61 4.85
C GLY A 360 -13.21 18.00 4.52
N LEU A 361 -14.14 18.06 5.47
CA LEU A 361 -15.53 17.64 5.32
C LEU A 361 -16.49 18.81 5.58
N ASN A 362 -17.70 18.75 5.02
CA ASN A 362 -18.77 19.72 5.27
C ASN A 362 -18.29 21.18 5.11
N GLY A 363 -18.15 21.94 6.19
CA GLY A 363 -17.67 23.32 6.17
C GLY A 363 -16.20 23.49 5.75
N TYR A 364 -15.44 22.41 5.65
CA TYR A 364 -14.01 22.42 5.31
C TYR A 364 -13.73 21.67 4.02
N THR A 365 -12.69 22.05 3.28
CA THR A 365 -12.35 21.50 1.95
C THR A 365 -10.85 21.25 1.81
N GLY A 366 -10.45 20.50 0.78
CA GLY A 366 -9.06 20.23 0.44
C GLY A 366 -8.41 19.11 1.27
N TYR A 367 -7.18 18.79 0.89
CA TYR A 367 -6.31 17.86 1.61
C TYR A 367 -5.05 18.55 2.11
N ILE A 368 -4.48 18.08 3.22
CA ILE A 368 -3.11 18.41 3.62
C ILE A 368 -2.45 17.21 4.31
N ALA A 369 -1.25 16.86 3.87
CA ALA A 369 -0.44 15.83 4.52
C ALA A 369 0.53 16.46 5.52
N LYS A 370 0.48 16.02 6.78
CA LYS A 370 1.40 16.47 7.84
C LYS A 370 2.32 15.32 8.27
N PRO A 371 3.64 15.49 8.17
CA PRO A 371 4.59 14.47 8.60
C PRO A 371 4.60 14.34 10.13
N TYR A 372 4.87 13.14 10.63
CA TYR A 372 5.14 12.88 12.04
C TYR A 372 6.15 11.75 12.20
N MET A 373 6.84 11.73 13.34
CA MET A 373 7.88 10.76 13.62
C MET A 373 7.33 9.48 14.27
N ILE A 374 7.77 8.33 13.77
CA ILE A 374 7.48 7.00 14.30
C ILE A 374 8.78 6.38 14.85
N LYS A 375 8.76 5.93 16.12
CA LYS A 375 9.92 5.38 16.83
C LYS A 375 9.73 3.97 17.37
#